data_AF-S7VHB7-F1
#
_entry.id   AF-S7VHB7-F1
#
_cell.length_a   1.000
_cell.length_b   1.000
_cell.length_c   1.000
_cell.angle_alpha   90.00
_cell.angle_beta   90.00
_cell.angle_gamma   90.00
#
_symmetry.space_group_name_H-M   'P 1'
#
loop_
_entity.id
_entity.type
_entity.pdbx_description
1 polymer ?
#
loop_
_entity_poly.entity_id
_entity_poly.type
_entity_poly.pdbx_seq_one_letter_code
_entity_poly.pdbx_strand_id
1 'polypeptide(L)' 'MDLNIKTPIAFFDLEATGINISTDRIVEISILKILPDSTQELKL' A
#
# COMPACT_ATOMS: atom_id res chain seq x y z
N MET A 1 -16.22 -0.10 1.81
CA MET A 1 -15.63 0.28 3.10
C MET A 1 -15.69 1.80 3.12
N ASP A 2 -16.60 2.38 3.90
CA ASP A 2 -16.78 3.84 3.91
C ASP A 2 -15.77 4.45 4.88
N LEU A 3 -14.59 4.76 4.37
CA LEU A 3 -13.52 5.40 5.13
C LEU A 3 -13.74 6.92 5.13
N ASN A 4 -14.08 7.47 6.30
CA ASN A 4 -14.14 8.93 6.48
C ASN A 4 -12.75 9.50 6.74
N ILE A 5 -12.00 9.76 5.66
CA ILE A 5 -10.61 10.20 5.71
C ILE A 5 -10.48 11.66 5.25
N LYS A 6 -9.69 12.45 5.98
CA LYS A 6 -9.47 13.88 5.66
C LYS A 6 -8.32 14.12 4.70
N THR A 7 -7.47 13.10 4.50
CA THR A 7 -6.28 13.14 3.66
C THR A 7 -6.17 11.81 2.90
N PRO A 8 -5.47 11.78 1.75
CA PRO A 8 -5.20 10.53 1.04
C PRO A 8 -4.54 9.49 1.95
N ILE A 9 -4.92 8.23 1.83
CA ILE A 9 -4.30 7.09 2.52
C ILE A 9 -3.80 6.11 1.48
N ALA A 10 -2.56 5.64 1.63
CA ALA A 10 -2.00 4.54 0.85
C ALA A 10 -1.99 3.27 1.69
N PHE A 11 -2.74 2.26 1.25
CA PHE A 11 -2.59 0.88 1.69
C PHE A 11 -1.56 0.24 0.78
N PHE A 12 -0.57 -0.44 1.35
CA PHE A 12 0.41 -1.15 0.56
C PHE A 12 0.69 -2.51 1.18
N ASP A 13 1.04 -3.44 0.30
CA ASP A 13 1.46 -4.77 0.67
C ASP A 13 2.81 -5.07 0.01
N LEU A 14 3.65 -5.83 0.72
CA LEU A 14 5.02 -6.14 0.29
C LEU A 14 5.24 -7.64 0.31
N GLU A 15 5.73 -8.15 -0.81
CA GLU A 15 6.31 -9.49 -0.85
C GLU A 15 7.83 -9.37 -0.82
N ALA A 16 8.48 -10.17 0.02
CA ALA A 16 9.92 -10.10 0.24
C ALA A 16 10.57 -11.47 0.08
N THR A 17 11.89 -11.50 -0.17
CA THR A 17 12.66 -12.75 -0.25
C THR A 17 12.71 -13.53 1.07
N GLY A 18 12.39 -12.87 2.18
CA GLY A 18 12.40 -13.41 3.53
C GLY A 18 12.03 -12.33 4.56
N ILE A 19 12.17 -12.66 5.84
CA ILE A 19 11.75 -11.79 6.96
C ILE A 19 12.92 -11.00 7.60
N ASN A 20 14.16 -11.20 7.15
CA ASN A 20 15.31 -10.52 7.71
C ASN A 20 15.44 -9.11 7.14
N ILE A 21 15.10 -8.11 7.96
CA ILE A 21 15.11 -6.69 7.60
C ILE A 21 16.47 -6.19 7.07
N SER A 22 17.59 -6.80 7.48
CA SER A 22 18.94 -6.34 7.12
C SER A 22 19.44 -6.91 5.79
N THR A 23 18.89 -8.03 5.32
CA THR A 23 19.45 -8.76 4.17
C THR A 23 18.43 -9.09 3.08
N ASP A 24 17.17 -9.26 3.44
CA ASP A 24 16.13 -9.59 2.48
C ASP A 24 15.71 -8.36 1.66
N ARG A 25 15.17 -8.62 0.47
CA ARG A 25 14.78 -7.58 -0.50
C ARG A 25 13.29 -7.66 -0.75
N ILE A 26 12.67 -6.50 -1.01
CA ILE A 26 11.32 -6.42 -1.56
C ILE A 26 11.35 -6.94 -2.99
N VAL A 27 10.45 -7.86 -3.31
CA VAL A 27 10.26 -8.47 -4.62
C VAL A 27 9.10 -7.80 -5.35
N GLU A 28 8.02 -7.53 -4.64
CA GLU A 28 6.81 -6.90 -5.17
C GLU A 28 6.26 -5.87 -4.17
N ILE A 29 5.63 -4.83 -4.71
CA ILE A 29 4.90 -3.84 -3.92
C ILE A 29 3.59 -3.51 -4.63
N SER A 30 2.47 -3.72 -3.95
CA SER A 30 1.18 -3.23 -4.41
C SER A 30 0.74 -2.04 -3.57
N ILE A 31 0.11 -1.04 -4.18
CA ILE A 31 -0.33 0.18 -3.52
C ILE A 31 -1.76 0.51 -3.97
N LEU A 32 -2.70 0.51 -3.03
CA LEU A 32 -4.03 1.07 -3.18
C LEU A 32 -4.10 2.41 -2.44
N LYS A 33 -4.20 3.49 -3.19
CA LYS A 33 -4.40 4.82 -2.63
C LYS A 33 -5.88 5.19 -2.66
N ILE A 34 -6.41 5.61 -1.52
CA ILE A 34 -7.78 6.09 -1.34
C ILE A 34 -7.74 7.60 -1.08
N LEU A 35 -8.47 8.37 -1.87
CA LEU A 35 -8.64 9.82 -1.70
C LEU A 35 -9.82 10.14 -0.76
N PRO A 36 -9.90 11.36 -0.19
CA PRO A 36 -11.03 11.78 0.67
C PRO A 36 -12.41 11.69 0.02
N ASP A 37 -12.49 11.75 -1.31
CA ASP A 37 -13.73 11.58 -2.09
C ASP A 37 -14.05 10.10 -2.39
N SER A 38 -13.33 9.17 -1.75
CA SER A 38 -13.42 7.72 -1.94
C SER A 38 -12.94 7.19 -3.29
N THR A 39 -12.36 8.03 -4.15
CA THR A 39 -11.73 7.55 -5.39
C THR A 39 -10.47 6.74 -5.07
N GLN A 40 -10.18 5.78 -5.95
CA GLN A 40 -9.12 4.80 -5.76
C GLN A 40 -8.12 4.84 -6.91
N GLU A 41 -6.84 4.85 -6.57
CA GLU A 41 -5.72 4.72 -7.50
C GLU A 41 -4.95 3.45 -7.14
N LEU A 42 -4.91 2.49 -8.06
CA LEU A 42 -4.18 1.23 -7.89
C LEU A 42 -2.85 1.29 -8.66
N LYS A 43 -1.76 0.93 -7.98
CA LYS A 43 -0.45 0.70 -8.59
C LYS A 43 0.06 -0.67 -8.14
N LEU A 44 0.37 -1.52 -9.12
CA LEU A 44 0.97 -2.83 -8.94
C LEU A 44 2.46 -2.77 -9.30
#